data_AF-A0A7S0BD79-F1
#
_entry.id   AF-A0A7S0BD79-F1
#
_cell.length_a   1.000
_cell.length_b   1.000
_cell.length_c   1.000
_cell.angle_alpha   90.00
_cell.angle_beta   90.00
_cell.angle_gamma   90.00
#
_symmetry.space_group_name_H-M   'P 1'
#
loop_
_entity.id
_entity.type
_entity.pdbx_description
1 polymer ?
#
loop_
_entity_poly.entity_id
_entity_poly.type
_entity_poly.pdbx_seq_one_letter_code
_entity_poly.pdbx_strand_id
1 'polypeptide(L)'
;CASAMKRSASLDVLAQLRGRDVAIATVCDCLQDRNAHVRHGAVRALREIASRGHARASAAACALMTCTEVELQCVGIEAVGAVAESGDAATVAALCQRLDDPSAQVRLAAVKALAEVSTKGHQRTVRSLLKCLL
;
A
#
# COMPACT_ATOMS: atom_id res chain seq x y z
N CYS A 1 0.28 -0.69 -25.25
CA CYS A 1 0.48 0.72 -24.84
C CYS A 1 -0.83 1.52 -24.83
N ALA A 2 -1.60 1.57 -25.93
CA ALA A 2 -2.91 2.24 -25.94
C ALA A 2 -3.98 1.60 -25.02
N SER A 3 -3.88 0.31 -24.73
CA SER A 3 -4.80 -0.41 -23.83
C SER A 3 -4.58 -0.14 -22.34
N ALA A 4 -3.37 0.28 -21.94
CA ALA A 4 -3.04 0.59 -20.54
C ALA A 4 -3.47 2.02 -20.18
N MET A 5 -3.19 2.99 -21.05
CA MET A 5 -3.68 4.38 -20.88
C MET A 5 -5.20 4.49 -20.93
N LYS A 6 -5.86 3.68 -21.76
CA LYS A 6 -7.34 3.64 -21.79
C LYS A 6 -7.93 3.05 -20.50
N ARG A 7 -7.22 2.15 -19.81
CA ARG A 7 -7.67 1.58 -18.52
C ARG A 7 -7.47 2.54 -17.35
N SER A 8 -6.38 3.29 -17.29
CA SER A 8 -6.19 4.29 -16.23
C SER A 8 -7.26 5.38 -16.30
N ALA A 9 -7.55 5.90 -17.51
CA ALA A 9 -8.65 6.85 -17.71
C ALA A 9 -10.04 6.26 -17.42
N SER A 10 -10.22 4.94 -17.55
CA SER A 10 -11.48 4.27 -17.23
C SER A 10 -11.68 4.11 -15.71
N LEU A 11 -10.61 4.00 -14.93
CA LEU A 11 -10.68 3.93 -13.46
C LEU A 11 -11.11 5.29 -12.87
N ASP A 12 -10.63 6.40 -13.41
CA ASP A 12 -11.03 7.76 -12.99
C ASP A 12 -12.53 8.01 -13.25
N VAL A 13 -13.04 7.54 -14.39
CA VAL A 13 -14.45 7.66 -14.77
C VAL A 13 -15.35 6.68 -13.99
N LEU A 14 -14.86 5.47 -13.66
CA LEU A 14 -15.60 4.50 -12.84
C LEU A 14 -15.68 4.93 -11.36
N ALA A 15 -14.64 5.58 -10.84
CA ALA A 15 -14.64 6.17 -9.50
C ALA A 15 -15.71 7.27 -9.35
N GLN A 16 -16.09 7.94 -10.44
CA GLN A 16 -17.11 8.98 -10.45
C GLN A 16 -18.55 8.47 -10.64
N LEU A 17 -18.78 7.26 -11.17
CA LEU A 17 -20.12 6.90 -11.69
C LEU A 17 -20.91 5.87 -10.87
N ARG A 18 -20.30 4.98 -10.05
CA ARG A 18 -21.08 3.96 -9.29
C ARG A 18 -20.40 3.49 -8.01
N GLY A 19 -20.53 4.25 -6.92
CA GLY A 19 -20.25 3.78 -5.56
C GLY A 19 -18.76 3.63 -5.23
N ARG A 20 -18.30 4.43 -4.27
CA ARG A 20 -16.91 4.46 -3.78
C ARG A 20 -16.36 3.06 -3.45
N ASP A 21 -17.20 2.17 -2.95
CA ASP A 21 -16.84 0.79 -2.60
C ASP A 21 -16.57 -0.11 -3.82
N VAL A 22 -17.31 0.07 -4.91
CA VAL A 22 -17.07 -0.68 -6.16
C VAL A 22 -15.75 -0.21 -6.77
N ALA A 23 -15.50 1.10 -6.77
CA ALA A 23 -14.23 1.66 -7.21
C ALA A 23 -13.06 1.10 -6.39
N ILE A 24 -13.16 1.12 -5.05
CA ILE A 24 -12.14 0.52 -4.18
C ILE A 24 -11.94 -0.97 -4.48
N ALA A 25 -13.01 -1.74 -4.68
CA ALA A 25 -12.91 -3.15 -5.03
C ALA A 25 -12.13 -3.37 -6.35
N THR A 26 -12.49 -2.63 -7.40
CA THR A 26 -11.80 -2.73 -8.70
C THR A 26 -10.33 -2.33 -8.63
N VAL A 27 -10.00 -1.34 -7.80
CA VAL A 27 -8.61 -0.92 -7.57
C VAL A 27 -7.85 -1.97 -6.76
N CYS A 28 -8.50 -2.64 -5.80
CA CYS A 28 -7.87 -3.75 -5.06
C CYS A 28 -7.47 -4.89 -6.00
N ASP A 29 -8.30 -5.24 -6.98
CA ASP A 29 -7.98 -6.27 -7.98
C ASP A 29 -6.75 -5.89 -8.82
N CYS A 30 -6.58 -4.59 -9.10
CA CYS A 30 -5.45 -4.06 -9.86
C CYS A 30 -4.11 -4.14 -9.09
N LEU A 31 -4.11 -4.37 -7.78
CA LEU A 31 -2.87 -4.58 -7.01
C LEU A 31 -2.15 -5.90 -7.39
N GLN A 32 -2.89 -6.87 -7.96
CA GLN A 32 -2.35 -8.15 -8.43
C GLN A 32 -2.13 -8.19 -9.96
N ASP A 33 -2.23 -7.05 -10.65
CA ASP A 33 -2.06 -7.01 -12.10
C ASP A 33 -0.64 -7.42 -12.50
N ARG A 34 -0.52 -8.11 -13.64
CA ARG A 34 0.76 -8.56 -14.20
C ARG A 34 1.67 -7.39 -14.55
N ASN A 35 1.12 -6.21 -14.82
CA ASN A 35 1.86 -5.01 -15.15
C ASN A 35 2.17 -4.19 -13.88
N ALA A 36 3.45 -4.04 -13.57
CA ALA A 36 3.92 -3.25 -12.43
C ALA A 36 3.39 -1.80 -12.42
N HIS A 37 3.23 -1.16 -13.59
CA HIS A 37 2.67 0.18 -13.68
C HIS A 37 1.20 0.23 -13.22
N VAL A 38 0.43 -0.82 -13.50
CA VAL A 38 -0.96 -0.92 -13.04
C VAL A 38 -1.02 -1.12 -11.53
N ARG A 39 -0.15 -1.97 -10.98
CA ARG A 39 -0.05 -2.18 -9.53
C ARG A 39 0.29 -0.90 -8.77
N HIS A 40 1.32 -0.16 -9.20
CA HIS A 40 1.68 1.11 -8.57
C HIS A 40 0.61 2.20 -8.79
N GLY A 41 -0.07 2.18 -9.94
CA GLY A 41 -1.24 3.03 -10.19
C GLY A 41 -2.38 2.73 -9.20
N ALA A 42 -2.61 1.45 -8.89
CA ALA A 42 -3.61 1.03 -7.93
C ALA A 42 -3.28 1.50 -6.49
N VAL A 43 -2.02 1.40 -6.06
CA VAL A 43 -1.58 1.94 -4.76
C VAL A 43 -1.87 3.44 -4.65
N ARG A 44 -1.54 4.21 -5.71
CA ARG A 44 -1.82 5.65 -5.77
C ARG A 44 -3.32 5.95 -5.72
N ALA A 45 -4.11 5.21 -6.49
CA ALA A 45 -5.56 5.36 -6.49
C ALA A 45 -6.16 5.06 -5.11
N LEU A 46 -5.74 3.97 -4.44
CA LEU A 46 -6.21 3.65 -3.08
C LEU A 46 -5.91 4.77 -2.09
N ARG A 47 -4.76 5.42 -2.19
CA ARG A 47 -4.42 6.57 -1.34
C ARG A 47 -5.41 7.73 -1.49
N GLU A 48 -5.94 7.93 -2.69
CA GLU A 48 -6.84 9.03 -3.01
C GLU A 48 -8.30 8.69 -2.70
N ILE A 49 -8.73 7.46 -2.97
CA ILE A 49 -10.14 7.07 -2.93
C ILE A 49 -10.54 6.33 -1.64
N ALA A 50 -9.63 5.58 -1.02
CA ALA A 50 -9.94 4.81 0.18
C ALA A 50 -9.81 5.68 1.44
N SER A 51 -10.80 5.58 2.34
CA SER A 51 -10.65 6.11 3.69
C SER A 51 -9.57 5.32 4.44
N ARG A 52 -8.85 5.97 5.36
CA ARG A 52 -7.92 5.25 6.23
C ARG A 52 -8.68 4.21 7.06
N GLY A 53 -8.11 3.02 7.21
CA GLY A 53 -8.74 1.88 7.87
C GLY A 53 -9.84 1.21 7.03
N HIS A 54 -9.97 1.50 5.72
CA HIS A 54 -11.00 0.87 4.89
C HIS A 54 -10.79 -0.64 4.79
N ALA A 55 -11.67 -1.40 5.44
CA ALA A 55 -11.52 -2.85 5.68
C ALA A 55 -11.11 -3.66 4.44
N ARG A 56 -11.76 -3.42 3.29
CA ARG A 56 -11.45 -4.15 2.05
C ARG A 56 -10.06 -3.83 1.51
N ALA A 57 -9.68 -2.56 1.56
CA ALA A 57 -8.40 -2.10 1.01
C ALA A 57 -7.25 -2.55 1.91
N SER A 58 -7.45 -2.47 3.23
CA SER A 58 -6.53 -3.01 4.23
C SER A 58 -6.36 -4.53 4.06
N ALA A 59 -7.44 -5.29 3.89
CA ALA A 59 -7.36 -6.74 3.69
C ALA A 59 -6.60 -7.11 2.40
N ALA A 60 -6.87 -6.44 1.28
CA ALA A 60 -6.17 -6.67 0.03
C ALA A 60 -4.67 -6.35 0.14
N ALA A 61 -4.32 -5.22 0.78
CA ALA A 61 -2.95 -4.82 1.00
C ALA A 61 -2.19 -5.79 1.93
N CYS A 62 -2.82 -6.21 3.03
CA CYS A 62 -2.24 -7.19 3.97
C CYS A 62 -2.01 -8.55 3.31
N ALA A 63 -2.93 -9.01 2.45
CA ALA A 63 -2.75 -10.27 1.72
C ALA A 63 -1.46 -10.24 0.88
N LEU A 64 -1.21 -9.12 0.19
CA LEU A 64 -0.01 -8.94 -0.64
C LEU A 64 1.29 -8.87 0.16
N MET A 65 1.27 -8.33 1.38
CA MET A 65 2.45 -8.33 2.27
C MET A 65 2.97 -9.73 2.62
N THR A 66 2.14 -10.75 2.46
CA THR A 66 2.48 -12.16 2.74
C THR A 66 2.77 -12.98 1.48
N CYS A 67 2.73 -12.36 0.29
CA CYS A 67 3.08 -13.03 -0.95
C CYS A 67 4.57 -13.40 -1.01
N THR A 68 4.88 -14.47 -1.73
CA THR A 68 6.25 -14.97 -1.94
C THR A 68 7.02 -14.14 -2.96
N GLU A 69 6.31 -13.48 -3.88
CA GLU A 69 6.92 -12.62 -4.89
C GLU A 69 7.28 -11.26 -4.27
N VAL A 70 8.58 -10.94 -4.24
CA VAL A 70 9.13 -9.72 -3.63
C VAL A 70 8.48 -8.45 -4.19
N GLU A 71 8.17 -8.40 -5.49
CA GLU A 71 7.51 -7.24 -6.10
C GLU A 71 6.09 -7.05 -5.57
N LEU A 72 5.29 -8.12 -5.51
CA LEU A 72 3.94 -8.08 -4.94
C LEU A 72 3.95 -7.77 -3.45
N GLN A 73 4.96 -8.28 -2.75
CA GLN A 73 5.18 -7.96 -1.34
C GLN A 73 5.43 -6.47 -1.13
N CYS A 74 6.28 -5.85 -1.95
CA CYS A 74 6.54 -4.41 -1.89
C CYS A 74 5.26 -3.60 -2.18
N VAL A 75 4.48 -4.00 -3.19
CA VAL A 75 3.18 -3.38 -3.50
C VAL A 75 2.23 -3.48 -2.31
N GLY A 76 2.16 -4.64 -1.65
CA GLY A 76 1.35 -4.82 -0.46
C GLY A 76 1.76 -3.90 0.68
N ILE A 77 3.07 -3.77 0.93
CA ILE A 77 3.62 -2.87 1.97
C ILE A 77 3.27 -1.41 1.67
N GLU A 78 3.47 -0.96 0.43
CA GLU A 78 3.12 0.40 0.00
C GLU A 78 1.60 0.65 0.10
N ALA A 79 0.79 -0.33 -0.30
CA ALA A 79 -0.67 -0.26 -0.19
C ALA A 79 -1.12 -0.16 1.28
N VAL A 80 -0.51 -0.92 2.19
CA VAL A 80 -0.78 -0.82 3.63
C VAL A 80 -0.44 0.57 4.14
N GLY A 81 0.69 1.15 3.72
CA GLY A 81 1.04 2.53 4.05
C GLY A 81 -0.03 3.55 3.63
N ALA A 82 -0.60 3.35 2.45
CA ALA A 82 -1.63 4.24 1.89
C ALA A 82 -2.98 4.14 2.61
N VAL A 83 -3.40 2.93 3.02
CA VAL A 83 -4.78 2.69 3.49
C VAL A 83 -4.89 2.45 4.99
N ALA A 84 -3.80 2.18 5.71
CA ALA A 84 -3.87 1.93 7.14
C ALA A 84 -4.31 3.18 7.92
N GLU A 85 -4.98 2.92 9.04
CA GLU A 85 -5.30 3.94 10.03
C GLU A 85 -4.01 4.53 10.61
N SER A 86 -3.93 5.86 10.66
CA SER A 86 -2.73 6.53 11.14
C SER A 86 -2.51 6.20 12.62
N GLY A 87 -1.31 5.74 12.97
CA GLY A 87 -0.99 5.34 14.33
C GLY A 87 -1.51 3.96 14.73
N ASP A 88 -2.06 3.17 13.81
CA ASP A 88 -2.41 1.78 14.10
C ASP A 88 -1.17 0.99 14.54
N ALA A 89 -1.14 0.62 15.81
CA ALA A 89 -0.02 -0.06 16.43
C ALA A 89 0.24 -1.43 15.80
N ALA A 90 -0.81 -2.13 15.33
CA ALA A 90 -0.67 -3.43 14.69
C ALA A 90 0.02 -3.29 13.33
N THR A 91 -0.44 -2.35 12.49
CA THR A 91 0.22 -2.03 11.22
C THR A 91 1.66 -1.57 11.42
N VAL A 92 1.91 -0.67 12.39
CA VAL A 92 3.28 -0.19 12.68
C VAL A 92 4.18 -1.34 13.10
N ALA A 93 3.71 -2.26 13.94
CA ALA A 93 4.49 -3.44 14.34
C ALA A 93 4.78 -4.37 13.15
N ALA A 94 3.78 -4.65 12.31
CA ALA A 94 3.95 -5.47 11.11
C ALA A 94 4.96 -4.86 10.13
N LEU A 95 4.89 -3.55 9.90
CA LEU A 95 5.85 -2.84 9.05
C LEU A 95 7.26 -2.81 9.67
N CYS A 96 7.38 -2.70 11.00
CA CYS A 96 8.68 -2.80 11.67
C CYS A 96 9.34 -4.17 11.46
N GLN A 97 8.57 -5.27 11.43
CA GLN A 97 9.11 -6.60 11.12
C GLN A 97 9.63 -6.72 9.68
N ARG A 98 9.19 -5.87 8.76
CA ARG A 98 9.70 -5.85 7.37
C ARG A 98 11.00 -5.08 7.23
N LEU A 99 11.45 -4.39 8.28
CA LEU A 99 12.75 -3.72 8.30
C LEU A 99 13.93 -4.68 8.38
N ASP A 100 13.71 -5.90 8.88
CA ASP A 100 14.73 -6.95 8.97
C ASP A 100 14.69 -7.92 7.77
N ASP A 101 13.90 -7.61 6.73
CA ASP A 101 13.75 -8.47 5.57
C ASP A 101 15.07 -8.56 4.75
N PRO A 102 15.46 -9.74 4.24
CA PRO A 102 16.67 -9.89 3.43
C PRO A 102 16.64 -9.01 2.17
N SER A 103 15.46 -8.76 1.59
CA SER A 103 15.31 -7.92 0.41
C SER A 103 15.41 -6.43 0.75
N ALA A 104 16.38 -5.74 0.13
CA ALA A 104 16.53 -4.29 0.27
C ALA A 104 15.31 -3.52 -0.22
N GLN A 105 14.58 -4.05 -1.22
CA GLN A 105 13.36 -3.44 -1.74
C GLN A 105 12.24 -3.46 -0.70
N VAL A 106 12.09 -4.60 0.01
CA VAL A 106 11.10 -4.77 1.07
C VAL A 106 11.39 -3.85 2.24
N ARG A 107 12.67 -3.76 2.66
CA ARG A 107 13.09 -2.82 3.71
C ARG A 107 12.78 -1.37 3.34
N LEU A 108 13.07 -0.96 2.10
CA LEU A 108 12.78 0.39 1.63
C LEU A 108 11.27 0.68 1.59
N ALA A 109 10.47 -0.27 1.09
CA ALA A 109 9.02 -0.14 1.08
C ALA A 109 8.46 0.02 2.51
N ALA A 110 8.98 -0.77 3.46
CA ALA A 110 8.58 -0.71 4.86
C ALA A 110 8.89 0.64 5.50
N VAL A 111 10.07 1.21 5.24
CA VAL A 111 10.43 2.56 5.69
C VAL A 111 9.45 3.62 5.17
N LYS A 112 9.12 3.57 3.87
CA LYS A 112 8.16 4.51 3.25
C LYS A 112 6.77 4.36 3.86
N ALA A 113 6.27 3.12 3.98
CA ALA A 113 4.97 2.86 4.57
C ALA A 113 4.90 3.30 6.05
N LEU A 114 5.96 3.08 6.83
CA LEU A 114 6.04 3.57 8.21
C LEU A 114 5.94 5.10 8.28
N ALA A 115 6.57 5.82 7.35
CA ALA A 115 6.48 7.28 7.28
C ALA A 115 5.04 7.76 6.98
N GLU A 116 4.26 6.99 6.23
CA GLU A 116 2.88 7.33 5.90
C GLU A 116 1.88 7.00 7.01
N VAL A 117 2.12 5.93 7.76
CA VAL A 117 1.23 5.47 8.85
C VAL A 117 1.53 6.17 10.17
N SER A 118 2.75 6.66 10.39
CA SER A 118 3.09 7.32 11.65
C SER A 118 2.55 8.75 11.74
N THR A 119 1.71 8.99 12.75
CA THR A 119 1.33 10.35 13.14
C THR A 119 2.54 11.06 13.78
N LYS A 120 2.72 12.36 13.51
CA LYS A 120 3.72 13.21 14.21
C LYS A 120 3.64 12.94 15.73
N GLY A 121 4.66 12.30 16.29
CA GLY A 121 4.74 12.01 17.74
C GLY A 121 4.97 10.54 18.13
N HIS A 122 4.97 9.59 17.19
CA HIS A 122 5.31 8.20 17.53
C HIS A 122 6.83 8.03 17.69
N GLN A 123 7.32 8.19 18.92
CA GLN A 123 8.72 7.92 19.28
C GLN A 123 9.21 6.53 18.85
N ARG A 124 8.29 5.57 18.68
CA ARG A 124 8.58 4.22 18.18
C ARG A 124 9.04 4.20 16.72
N THR A 125 8.46 5.00 15.83
CA THR A 125 8.89 5.04 14.42
C THR A 125 10.26 5.67 14.26
N VAL A 126 10.57 6.75 15.00
CA VAL A 126 11.91 7.37 14.99
C VAL A 126 12.98 6.36 15.45
N ARG A 127 12.68 5.58 16.51
CA ARG A 127 13.61 4.57 17.02
C ARG A 127 13.79 3.38 16.08
N SER A 128 12.72 2.92 15.42
CA SER A 128 12.80 1.86 14.42
C SER A 128 13.54 2.31 13.15
N LEU A 129 13.31 3.55 12.69
CA LEU A 129 14.03 4.13 11.55
C LEU A 129 15.52 4.33 11.83
N LEU A 130 15.89 4.75 13.05
CA LEU A 130 17.29 4.86 13.49
C LEU A 130 18.02 3.52 13.49
N LYS A 131 17.33 2.41 13.79
CA LYS A 131 17.91 1.06 13.78
C LYS A 131 18.26 0.54 12.39
N CYS A 132 17.66 1.09 11.33
CA CYS A 132 17.93 0.70 9.94
C CYS A 132 19.00 1.55 9.26
N LEU A 133 19.42 2.66 9.90
CA LEU A 133 20.43 3.59 9.40
C LEU A 133 21.81 3.35 10.02
N LEU A 134 21.93 2.38 10.94
CA LEU A 134 23.16 1.93 11.60
C LEU A 134 23.46 0.49 11.17
#